data_AF-A0AAE9F844-F1
#
_entry.id   AF-A0AAE9F844-F1
#
_cell.length_a   1.000
_cell.length_b   1.000
_cell.length_c   1.000
_cell.angle_alpha   90.00
_cell.angle_beta   90.00
_cell.angle_gamma   90.00
#
_symmetry.space_group_name_H-M   'P 1'
#
loop_
_entity.id
_entity.type
_entity.pdbx_description
1 polymer ?
#
loop_
_entity_poly.entity_id
_entity_poly.type
_entity_poly.pdbx_seq_one_letter_code
_entity_poly.pdbx_strand_id
1 'polypeptide(L)'
;MLHCSGRIILHSMDLINYTTKDDPCDMVPNIYRCFVLRLLYNAGLWITNSTAVSLVIERWLATRRSTTYEEESVLLGIFLATLQFVIAAIPLLVLYSKLEFDGEPMYYCVTAQATLPFVGQMSAVVGFTFQISARLTFHYLYRQNKHNRESNIHHSTLSNRYQLEQNMRYYC
;
A
#
# COMPACT_ATOMS: atom_id res chain seq x y z
N MET A 1 -2.93 -4.86 -8.69
CA MET A 1 -2.69 -5.08 -10.13
C MET A 1 -1.72 -4.07 -10.75
N LEU A 2 -1.92 -2.75 -10.56
CA LEU A 2 -1.06 -1.69 -11.14
C LEU A 2 0.45 -1.82 -10.84
N HIS A 3 0.80 -2.24 -9.62
CA HIS A 3 2.19 -2.49 -9.23
C HIS A 3 2.84 -3.63 -10.03
N CYS A 4 2.11 -4.74 -10.22
CA CYS A 4 2.64 -5.91 -10.93
C CYS A 4 2.75 -5.66 -12.43
N SER A 5 1.77 -4.99 -13.04
CA SER A 5 1.83 -4.63 -14.46
C SER A 5 2.99 -3.69 -14.78
N GLY A 6 3.27 -2.70 -13.91
CA GLY A 6 4.41 -1.80 -14.08
C GLY A 6 5.76 -2.53 -14.06
N ARG A 7 5.94 -3.50 -13.15
CA ARG A 7 7.16 -4.32 -13.10
C ARG A 7 7.31 -5.24 -14.30
N ILE A 8 6.24 -5.90 -14.73
CA ILE A 8 6.27 -6.80 -15.88
C ILE A 8 6.65 -6.00 -17.13
N ILE A 9 5.99 -4.86 -17.37
CA ILE A 9 6.28 -4.02 -18.55
C ILE A 9 7.73 -3.53 -18.52
N LEU A 10 8.21 -3.02 -17.39
CA LEU A 10 9.58 -2.53 -17.26
C LEU A 10 10.60 -3.63 -17.54
N HIS A 11 10.49 -4.77 -16.86
CA HIS A 11 11.44 -5.87 -17.03
C HIS A 11 11.35 -6.53 -18.41
N SER A 12 10.16 -6.63 -19.00
CA SER A 12 10.00 -7.13 -20.38
C SER A 12 10.61 -6.19 -21.41
N MET A 13 10.44 -4.87 -21.26
CA MET A 13 11.04 -3.89 -22.16
C MET A 13 12.57 -3.85 -22.01
N ASP A 14 13.08 -3.94 -20.78
CA ASP A 14 14.52 -4.02 -20.52
C ASP A 14 15.10 -5.30 -21.14
N LEU A 15 14.44 -6.45 -20.98
CA LEU A 15 14.88 -7.72 -21.56
C LEU A 15 14.90 -7.67 -23.09
N ILE A 16 13.87 -7.12 -23.73
CA ILE A 16 13.81 -6.96 -25.18
C ILE A 16 14.95 -6.05 -25.68
N ASN A 17 15.19 -4.91 -25.01
CA ASN A 17 16.29 -4.04 -25.38
C ASN A 17 17.65 -4.73 -25.22
N TYR A 18 17.81 -5.56 -24.18
CA TYR A 18 19.05 -6.34 -23.93
C TYR A 18 19.29 -7.43 -24.99
N THR A 19 18.22 -8.04 -25.53
CA THR A 19 18.34 -9.16 -26.48
C THR A 19 18.34 -8.73 -27.95
N THR A 20 17.87 -7.52 -28.26
CA THR A 20 17.60 -7.10 -29.65
C THR A 20 18.50 -5.97 -30.15
N LYS A 21 19.27 -5.33 -29.26
CA LYS A 21 20.18 -4.23 -29.63
C LYS A 21 21.63 -4.65 -29.43
N ASP A 22 22.42 -4.57 -30.49
CA ASP A 22 23.85 -4.89 -30.49
C ASP A 22 24.72 -3.72 -29.97
N ASP A 23 24.25 -2.47 -30.09
CA ASP A 23 24.96 -1.28 -29.62
C ASP A 23 24.61 -0.93 -28.16
N PRO A 24 25.60 -0.85 -27.25
CA PRO A 24 25.37 -0.63 -25.82
C PRO A 24 24.83 0.77 -25.49
N CYS A 25 25.02 1.75 -26.37
CA CYS A 25 24.56 3.12 -26.18
C CYS A 25 23.05 3.28 -26.42
N ASP A 26 22.48 2.47 -27.31
CA ASP A 26 21.06 2.49 -27.68
C ASP A 26 20.19 1.66 -26.73
N MET A 27 20.84 0.92 -25.84
CA MET A 27 20.25 0.04 -24.84
C MET A 27 19.72 0.81 -23.62
N VAL A 28 20.21 2.04 -23.41
CA VAL A 28 19.82 2.90 -22.29
C VAL A 28 18.38 3.40 -22.48
N PRO A 29 17.45 3.13 -21.54
CA PRO A 29 16.07 3.56 -21.66
C PRO A 29 15.93 5.08 -21.51
N ASN A 30 15.04 5.68 -22.32
CA ASN A 30 14.70 7.09 -22.22
C ASN A 30 14.28 7.48 -20.78
N ILE A 31 14.87 8.56 -20.24
CA ILE A 31 14.65 9.09 -18.88
C ILE A 31 13.16 9.24 -18.56
N TYR A 32 12.35 9.73 -19.51
CA TYR A 32 10.90 9.89 -19.33
C TYR A 32 10.17 8.55 -19.14
N ARG A 33 10.59 7.49 -19.86
CA ARG A 33 9.99 6.16 -19.72
C ARG A 33 10.35 5.54 -18.38
N CYS A 34 11.60 5.68 -17.97
CA CYS A 34 12.06 5.25 -16.65
C CYS A 34 11.27 5.94 -15.54
N PHE A 35 11.10 7.26 -15.63
CA PHE A 35 10.36 8.05 -14.64
C PHE A 35 8.90 7.59 -14.53
N VAL A 36 8.17 7.48 -15.65
CA VAL A 36 6.75 7.11 -15.63
C VAL A 36 6.53 5.69 -15.09
N LEU A 37 7.30 4.71 -15.57
CA LEU A 37 7.15 3.32 -15.13
C LEU A 37 7.48 3.16 -13.63
N ARG A 38 8.48 3.90 -13.15
CA ARG A 38 8.93 3.84 -11.77
C ARG A 38 8.03 4.64 -10.83
N LEU A 39 7.42 5.72 -11.31
CA LEU A 39 6.37 6.44 -10.60
C LEU A 39 5.16 5.53 -10.42
N LEU A 40 4.72 4.86 -11.48
CA LEU A 40 3.61 3.92 -11.42
C LEU A 40 3.88 2.76 -10.45
N TYR A 41 5.09 2.20 -10.49
CA TYR A 41 5.53 1.15 -9.58
C TYR A 41 5.50 1.61 -8.11
N ASN A 42 6.21 2.70 -7.78
CA ASN A 42 6.31 3.18 -6.41
C ASN A 42 4.94 3.63 -5.89
N ALA A 43 4.14 4.31 -6.73
CA ALA A 43 2.79 4.71 -6.35
C ALA A 43 1.91 3.49 -6.06
N GLY A 44 1.95 2.46 -6.91
CA GLY A 44 1.24 1.21 -6.69
C GLY A 44 1.64 0.52 -5.38
N LEU A 45 2.93 0.50 -5.03
CA LEU A 45 3.43 -0.09 -3.79
C LEU A 45 2.91 0.67 -2.55
N TRP A 46 3.06 2.00 -2.52
CA TRP A 46 2.64 2.83 -1.39
C TRP A 46 1.12 2.90 -1.23
N ILE A 47 0.36 2.93 -2.32
CA ILE A 47 -1.10 2.84 -2.29
C ILE A 47 -1.53 1.49 -1.72
N THR A 48 -0.92 0.38 -2.16
CA THR A 48 -1.27 -0.96 -1.65
C THR A 48 -0.96 -1.11 -0.17
N ASN A 49 0.19 -0.59 0.27
CA ASN A 49 0.59 -0.64 1.67
C ASN A 49 -0.33 0.21 2.57
N SER A 50 -0.73 1.39 2.10
CA SER A 50 -1.67 2.25 2.81
C SER A 50 -3.09 1.68 2.85
N THR A 51 -3.55 0.95 1.82
CA THR A 51 -4.85 0.24 1.86
C THR A 51 -4.94 -0.72 3.04
N ALA A 52 -3.87 -1.48 3.29
CA ALA A 52 -3.84 -2.44 4.39
C ALA A 52 -4.07 -1.76 5.75
N VAL A 53 -3.47 -0.58 5.94
CA VAL A 53 -3.64 0.23 7.17
C VAL A 53 -5.05 0.78 7.28
N SER A 54 -5.60 1.35 6.21
CA SER A 54 -6.97 1.89 6.19
C SER A 54 -8.01 0.80 6.50
N LEU A 55 -7.86 -0.40 5.93
CA LEU A 55 -8.73 -1.54 6.22
C LEU A 55 -8.65 -2.00 7.68
N VAL A 56 -7.44 -2.04 8.27
CA VAL A 56 -7.28 -2.39 9.69
C VAL A 56 -7.96 -1.36 10.59
N ILE A 57 -7.77 -0.08 10.30
CA ILE A 57 -8.36 1.02 11.06
C ILE A 57 -9.89 0.99 10.95
N GLU A 58 -10.43 0.80 9.75
CA GLU A 58 -11.86 0.65 9.51
C GLU A 58 -12.45 -0.49 10.35
N ARG A 59 -11.82 -1.68 10.30
CA ARG A 59 -12.28 -2.87 11.05
C ARG A 59 -12.13 -2.70 12.57
N TRP A 60 -11.11 -1.97 13.01
CA TRP A 60 -10.93 -1.62 14.42
C TRP A 60 -12.02 -0.66 14.90
N LEU A 61 -12.33 0.39 14.12
CA LEU A 61 -13.42 1.33 14.40
C LEU A 61 -14.78 0.63 14.40
N ALA A 62 -15.04 -0.25 13.43
CA ALA A 62 -16.27 -1.03 13.36
C ALA A 62 -16.44 -1.95 14.58
N THR A 63 -15.34 -2.56 15.06
CA THR A 63 -15.37 -3.40 16.27
C THR A 63 -15.58 -2.58 17.55
N ARG A 64 -14.95 -1.41 17.66
CA ARG A 64 -15.00 -0.57 18.88
C ARG A 64 -16.28 0.28 18.97
N ARG A 65 -16.84 0.70 17.83
CA ARG A 65 -18.03 1.55 17.73
C ARG A 65 -19.20 0.84 17.04
N SER A 66 -19.35 -0.47 17.23
CA SER A 66 -20.39 -1.25 16.54
C SER A 66 -21.82 -0.75 16.76
N THR A 67 -22.09 -0.06 17.88
CA THR A 67 -23.40 0.53 18.19
C THR A 67 -23.72 1.85 17.46
N THR A 68 -22.73 2.56 16.90
CA THR A 68 -22.89 3.88 16.28
C THR A 68 -22.37 3.92 14.84
N TYR A 69 -21.75 2.82 14.38
CA TYR A 69 -21.11 2.73 13.07
C TYR A 69 -22.10 2.81 11.90
N GLU A 70 -23.36 2.39 12.08
CA GLU A 70 -24.35 2.37 11.00
C GLU A 70 -24.70 3.77 10.45
N GLU A 71 -24.73 4.81 11.28
CA GLU A 71 -25.08 6.17 10.83
C GLU A 71 -23.91 6.94 10.19
N GLU A 72 -22.66 6.69 10.59
CA GLU A 72 -21.49 7.46 10.14
C GLU A 72 -20.52 6.70 9.21
N SER A 73 -20.81 5.45 8.85
CA SER A 73 -19.91 4.58 8.08
C SER A 73 -19.42 5.17 6.75
N VAL A 74 -20.28 5.90 6.03
CA VAL A 74 -19.94 6.46 4.71
C VAL A 74 -18.93 7.60 4.82
N LEU A 75 -19.14 8.53 5.76
CA LEU A 75 -18.24 9.67 5.98
C LEU A 75 -16.86 9.20 6.46
N LEU A 76 -16.84 8.21 7.37
CA LEU A 76 -15.63 7.58 7.85
C LEU A 76 -14.86 6.90 6.70
N GLY A 77 -15.55 6.19 5.82
CA GLY A 77 -14.95 5.55 4.64
C GLY A 77 -14.28 6.55 3.69
N ILE A 78 -14.95 7.67 3.39
CA ILE A 78 -14.40 8.74 2.54
C ILE A 78 -13.17 9.39 3.22
N PHE A 79 -13.23 9.62 4.53
CA PHE A 79 -12.10 10.14 5.29
C PHE A 79 -10.90 9.19 5.25
N LEU A 80 -11.12 7.89 5.43
CA LEU A 80 -10.04 6.89 5.37
C LEU A 80 -9.45 6.74 3.97
N ALA A 81 -10.28 6.84 2.92
CA ALA A 81 -9.82 6.80 1.54
C ALA A 81 -8.97 8.04 1.18
N THR A 82 -9.39 9.23 1.60
CA THR A 82 -8.62 10.46 1.37
C THR A 82 -7.30 10.44 2.16
N LEU A 83 -7.32 10.02 3.42
CA LEU A 83 -6.13 9.84 4.23
C LEU A 83 -5.14 8.85 3.60
N GLN A 84 -5.64 7.77 3.00
CA GLN A 84 -4.83 6.78 2.29
C GLN A 84 -3.99 7.40 1.17
N PHE A 85 -4.60 8.23 0.32
CA PHE A 85 -3.89 8.90 -0.77
C PHE A 85 -2.85 9.89 -0.24
N VAL A 86 -3.16 10.62 0.83
CA VAL A 86 -2.21 11.57 1.45
C VAL A 86 -1.01 10.83 2.03
N ILE A 87 -1.22 9.74 2.77
CA ILE A 87 -0.14 8.93 3.35
C ILE A 87 0.74 8.31 2.26
N ALA A 88 0.15 7.86 1.14
CA ALA A 88 0.90 7.33 0.01
C ALA A 88 1.67 8.42 -0.76
N ALA A 89 1.18 9.65 -0.80
CA ALA A 89 1.81 10.76 -1.53
C ALA A 89 3.10 11.28 -0.86
N ILE A 90 3.17 11.31 0.47
CA ILE A 90 4.34 11.81 1.22
C ILE A 90 5.64 11.09 0.83
N PRO A 91 5.74 9.74 0.89
CA PRO A 91 6.98 9.04 0.53
C PRO A 91 7.30 9.15 -0.96
N LEU A 92 6.29 9.30 -1.83
CA LEU A 92 6.50 9.57 -3.25
C LEU A 92 7.13 10.95 -3.47
N LEU A 93 6.61 11.99 -2.83
CA LEU A 93 7.17 13.34 -2.93
C LEU A 93 8.62 13.38 -2.43
N VAL A 94 8.92 12.71 -1.32
CA VAL A 94 10.30 12.60 -0.81
C VAL A 94 11.20 11.89 -1.82
N LEU A 95 10.75 10.78 -2.40
CA LEU A 95 11.53 10.00 -3.37
C LEU A 95 11.84 10.80 -4.65
N TYR A 96 10.90 11.62 -5.12
CA TYR A 96 11.02 12.37 -6.38
C TYR A 96 11.49 13.83 -6.21
N SER A 97 11.61 14.34 -4.98
CA SER A 97 12.00 15.74 -4.69
C SER A 97 13.38 16.17 -5.20
N LYS A 98 14.25 15.20 -5.52
CA LYS A 98 15.63 15.43 -5.97
C LYS A 98 15.89 14.87 -7.37
N LEU A 99 14.84 14.62 -8.15
CA LEU A 99 15.00 14.13 -9.51
C LEU A 99 15.39 15.29 -10.42
N GLU A 100 16.64 15.33 -10.85
CA GLU A 100 17.16 16.31 -11.82
C GLU A 100 17.04 15.72 -13.23
N PHE A 101 16.35 16.44 -14.12
CA PHE A 101 16.10 16.02 -15.51
C PHE A 101 17.10 16.60 -16.51
N ASP A 102 17.91 17.58 -16.09
CA ASP A 102 18.89 18.28 -16.93
C ASP A 102 20.30 18.09 -16.35
N GLY A 103 21.25 17.63 -17.17
CA GLY A 103 22.68 17.77 -16.92
C GLY A 103 23.49 16.51 -16.61
N GLU A 104 22.87 15.39 -16.20
CA GLU A 104 23.61 14.17 -15.82
C GLU A 104 23.14 12.94 -16.63
N PRO A 105 24.04 12.24 -17.35
CA PRO A 105 23.69 11.03 -18.10
C PRO A 105 23.29 9.90 -17.15
N MET A 106 22.01 9.56 -17.16
CA MET A 106 21.46 8.48 -16.37
C MET A 106 21.70 7.13 -17.07
N TYR A 107 22.85 6.49 -16.80
CA TYR A 107 23.24 5.22 -17.45
C TYR A 107 22.34 4.02 -17.08
N TYR A 108 21.60 4.13 -15.98
CA TYR A 108 20.76 3.07 -15.44
C TYR A 108 19.49 3.70 -14.88
N CYS A 109 18.34 3.10 -15.18
CA CYS A 109 17.07 3.57 -14.65
C CYS A 109 17.06 3.34 -13.13
N VAL A 110 17.39 4.35 -12.33
CA VAL A 110 17.34 4.33 -10.86
C VAL A 110 16.77 5.59 -10.23
N THR A 111 15.80 5.45 -9.33
CA THR A 111 15.43 6.53 -8.38
C THR A 111 16.34 6.57 -7.17
N ALA A 112 17.46 5.83 -7.20
CA ALA A 112 18.42 5.82 -6.12
C ALA A 112 19.28 7.08 -6.24
N GLN A 113 19.09 8.00 -5.30
CA GLN A 113 20.05 9.07 -5.10
C GLN A 113 21.37 8.41 -4.66
N ALA A 114 22.52 8.85 -5.17
CA ALA A 114 23.83 8.36 -4.72
C ALA A 114 24.02 8.50 -3.20
N THR A 115 23.29 9.43 -2.58
CA THR A 115 23.24 9.68 -1.14
C THR A 115 22.34 8.73 -0.34
N LEU A 116 21.37 8.04 -0.96
CA LEU A 116 20.51 7.06 -0.28
C LEU A 116 20.25 5.80 -1.15
N PRO A 117 21.23 4.89 -1.29
CA PRO A 117 21.05 3.63 -2.03
C PRO A 117 20.05 2.67 -1.38
N PHE A 118 19.69 2.89 -0.11
CA PHE A 118 18.84 2.00 0.66
C PHE A 118 17.34 2.29 0.56
N VAL A 119 16.88 3.37 -0.09
CA VAL A 119 15.45 3.77 -0.09
C VAL A 119 14.53 2.66 -0.64
N GLY A 120 14.97 1.96 -1.68
CA GLY A 120 14.22 0.82 -2.23
C GLY A 120 14.07 -0.32 -1.23
N GLN A 121 15.15 -0.69 -0.54
CA GLN A 121 15.13 -1.75 0.48
C GLN A 121 14.33 -1.32 1.72
N MET A 122 14.45 -0.06 2.14
CA MET A 122 13.69 0.51 3.25
C MET A 122 12.18 0.49 2.97
N SER A 123 11.76 0.75 1.72
CA SER A 123 10.34 0.66 1.35
C SER A 123 9.76 -0.74 1.53
N ALA A 124 10.54 -1.78 1.20
CA ALA A 124 10.14 -3.17 1.37
C ALA A 124 10.06 -3.56 2.85
N VAL A 125 11.07 -3.20 3.65
CA VAL A 125 11.08 -3.45 5.10
C VAL A 125 9.90 -2.78 5.79
N VAL A 126 9.63 -1.52 5.46
CA VAL A 126 8.49 -0.76 5.99
C VAL A 126 7.16 -1.42 5.57
N GLY A 127 7.04 -1.85 4.31
CA GLY A 127 5.85 -2.60 3.86
C GLY A 127 5.61 -3.90 4.64
N PHE A 128 6.67 -4.68 4.89
CA PHE A 128 6.57 -5.93 5.66
C PHE A 128 6.19 -5.67 7.13
N THR A 129 6.77 -4.67 7.77
CA THR A 129 6.42 -4.34 9.16
C THR A 129 4.98 -3.88 9.27
N PHE A 130 4.49 -3.07 8.31
CA PHE A 130 3.09 -2.70 8.25
C PHE A 130 2.17 -3.92 8.06
N GLN A 131 2.48 -4.85 7.15
CA GLN A 131 1.66 -6.05 6.96
C GLN A 131 1.65 -7.00 8.18
N ILE A 132 2.79 -7.16 8.85
CA ILE A 132 2.88 -7.96 10.08
C ILE A 132 2.05 -7.30 11.19
N SER A 133 2.19 -5.99 11.37
CA SER A 133 1.43 -5.23 12.37
C SER A 133 -0.09 -5.29 12.10
N ALA A 134 -0.50 -5.22 10.84
CA ALA A 134 -1.89 -5.41 10.42
C ALA A 134 -2.41 -6.80 10.82
N ARG A 135 -1.64 -7.86 10.54
CA ARG A 135 -2.02 -9.24 10.89
C ARG A 135 -2.14 -9.45 12.40
N LEU A 136 -1.21 -8.90 13.19
CA LEU A 136 -1.28 -8.96 14.66
C LEU A 136 -2.50 -8.21 15.19
N THR A 137 -2.79 -7.02 14.62
CA THR A 137 -3.96 -6.22 14.99
C THR A 137 -5.26 -6.96 14.66
N PHE A 138 -5.33 -7.62 13.50
CA PHE A 138 -6.47 -8.45 13.15
C PHE A 138 -6.65 -9.65 14.08
N HIS A 139 -5.57 -10.32 14.47
CA HIS A 139 -5.64 -11.41 15.45
C HIS A 139 -6.10 -10.93 16.83
N TYR A 140 -5.63 -9.76 17.26
CA TYR A 140 -6.08 -9.12 18.49
C TYR A 140 -7.57 -8.77 18.43
N LEU A 141 -8.01 -8.13 17.35
CA LEU A 141 -9.42 -7.80 17.10
C LEU A 141 -10.31 -9.03 17.06
N TYR A 142 -9.84 -10.14 16.49
CA TYR A 142 -10.56 -11.41 16.52
C TYR A 142 -10.76 -11.91 17.96
N ARG A 143 -9.70 -11.89 18.79
CA ARG A 143 -9.81 -12.28 20.21
C ARG A 143 -10.75 -11.37 20.99
N GLN A 144 -10.66 -10.06 20.76
CA GLN A 144 -11.53 -9.09 21.44
C GLN A 144 -13.00 -9.25 21.02
N ASN A 145 -13.27 -9.46 19.72
CA ASN A 145 -14.61 -9.75 19.21
C ASN A 145 -15.17 -11.04 19.83
N LYS A 146 -14.36 -12.10 19.94
CA LYS A 146 -14.75 -13.35 20.60
C LYS A 146 -15.13 -13.12 22.07
N HIS A 147 -14.32 -12.37 22.82
CA HIS A 147 -14.59 -12.06 24.22
C HIS A 147 -15.84 -11.19 24.42
N ASN A 148 -16.04 -10.18 23.55
CA ASN A 148 -17.24 -9.34 23.57
C ASN A 148 -18.50 -10.15 23.24
N ARG A 149 -18.42 -11.12 22.33
CA ARG A 149 -19.54 -12.03 22.04
C ARG A 149 -19.90 -12.88 23.26
N GLU A 150 -18.91 -13.46 23.93
CA GLU A 150 -19.14 -14.30 25.12
C GLU A 150 -19.73 -13.50 26.30
N SER A 151 -19.35 -12.23 26.47
CA SER A 151 -19.83 -11.37 27.56
C SER A 151 -21.12 -10.58 27.27
N ASN A 152 -21.34 -10.12 26.03
CA ASN A 152 -22.46 -9.24 25.65
C ASN A 152 -23.55 -9.93 24.82
N ILE A 153 -23.58 -11.27 24.77
CA ILE A 153 -24.65 -12.01 24.07
C ILE A 153 -26.04 -11.56 24.56
N HIS A 154 -26.25 -11.27 25.84
CA HIS A 154 -27.56 -10.91 26.34
C HIS A 154 -27.98 -9.43 26.13
N HIS A 155 -27.05 -8.52 25.83
CA HIS A 155 -27.30 -7.06 25.72
C HIS A 155 -27.12 -6.49 24.30
N SER A 156 -26.71 -7.29 23.33
CA SER A 156 -26.38 -6.84 21.97
C SER A 156 -27.59 -6.80 21.03
N THR A 157 -27.71 -5.72 20.25
CA THR A 157 -28.72 -5.57 19.19
C THR A 157 -28.49 -6.57 18.05
N LEU A 158 -29.55 -6.91 17.31
CA LEU A 158 -29.52 -7.92 16.24
C LEU A 158 -28.49 -7.58 15.13
N SER A 159 -28.37 -6.30 14.78
CA SER A 159 -27.36 -5.79 13.83
C SER A 159 -25.93 -6.01 14.34
N ASN A 160 -25.70 -5.77 15.63
CA ASN A 160 -24.38 -5.93 16.26
C ASN A 160 -23.91 -7.41 16.22
N ARG A 161 -24.83 -8.35 16.42
CA ARG A 161 -24.56 -9.79 16.26
C ARG A 161 -24.24 -10.16 14.80
N TYR A 162 -24.95 -9.58 13.83
CA TYR A 162 -24.69 -9.79 12.39
C TYR A 162 -23.31 -9.26 11.98
N GLN A 163 -22.92 -8.07 12.43
CA GLN A 163 -21.57 -7.52 12.19
C GLN A 163 -20.46 -8.37 12.83
N LEU A 164 -20.68 -8.88 14.04
CA LEU A 164 -19.76 -9.81 14.70
C LEU A 164 -19.58 -11.11 13.91
N GLU A 165 -20.66 -11.71 13.40
CA GLU A 165 -20.59 -12.89 12.54
C GLU A 165 -19.86 -12.63 11.22
N GLN A 166 -20.15 -11.51 10.56
CA GLN A 166 -19.45 -11.14 9.34
C GLN A 166 -17.96 -10.92 9.59
N ASN A 167 -17.59 -10.18 10.63
CA ASN A 167 -16.18 -9.97 10.99
C ASN A 167 -15.46 -11.29 11.30
N MET A 168 -16.09 -12.22 12.03
CA MET A 168 -15.51 -13.56 12.29
C MET A 168 -15.30 -14.37 11.01
N ARG A 169 -16.19 -14.27 10.01
CA ARG A 169 -16.01 -14.92 8.70
C ARG A 169 -14.82 -14.36 7.91
N TYR A 170 -14.47 -13.10 8.09
CA TYR A 170 -13.29 -12.50 7.44
C TYR A 170 -11.95 -12.95 8.06
N TYR A 171 -11.96 -13.52 9.26
CA TYR A 171 -10.76 -13.95 9.99
C TYR A 171 -10.42 -15.44 9.85
N CYS A 172 -11.33 -16.25 9.29
CA CYS A 172 -11.18 -17.69 9.07
C CYS A 172 -10.86 -18.00 7.62
#